data_AF-A0A323UPU8-F1
#
_entry.id   AF-A0A323UPU8-F1
#
_cell.length_a   1.000
_cell.length_b   1.000
_cell.length_c   1.000
_cell.angle_alpha   90.00
_cell.angle_beta   90.00
_cell.angle_gamma   90.00
#
_symmetry.space_group_name_H-M   'P 1'
#
loop_
_entity.id
_entity.type
_entity.pdbx_description
1 polymer ?
#
loop_
_entity_poly.entity_id
_entity_poly.type
_entity_poly.pdbx_seq_one_letter_code
_entity_poly.pdbx_strand_id
1 'polypeptide(L)'
;MSISGINTSNTAYIPTSMSAGEGRGTRSTAANEELSAGDQRVLERLKQRDREVRAHEQAHVSVGGSLILSGPNYTYQTGPDKRPYAIGGEVTIDTSPARTAEETLVKADHIRRTALAPADPSPQDRQVAAKADSMASEARLEINAERNGEPDNRASPLQALFDRINDLPPAGGMIDTYA
;
A
#
# COMPACT_ATOMS: atom_id res chain seq x y z
N MET A 1 -54.03 9.19 32.22
CA MET A 1 -54.71 8.74 30.99
C MET A 1 -55.80 9.75 30.67
N SER A 2 -55.60 10.60 29.67
CA SER A 2 -56.62 11.25 28.85
C SER A 2 -55.92 11.79 27.60
N ILE A 3 -56.52 11.46 26.47
CA ILE A 3 -56.05 11.62 25.09
C ILE A 3 -56.54 12.94 24.48
N SER A 4 -55.88 13.33 23.38
CA SER A 4 -56.31 14.22 22.25
C SER A 4 -55.23 15.28 22.00
N GLY A 5 -54.62 15.46 20.83
CA GLY A 5 -55.03 15.08 19.48
C GLY A 5 -55.11 16.33 18.60
N ILE A 6 -53.95 16.77 18.09
CA ILE A 6 -53.65 17.45 16.80
C ILE A 6 -54.57 18.60 16.32
N ASN A 7 -53.96 19.76 16.03
CA ASN A 7 -54.28 20.47 14.79
C ASN A 7 -53.10 21.28 14.23
N THR A 8 -52.80 21.02 12.96
CA THR A 8 -51.69 21.57 12.17
C THR A 8 -52.28 22.56 11.18
N SER A 9 -51.76 23.79 11.11
CA SER A 9 -51.97 24.67 9.96
C SER A 9 -50.67 25.41 9.61
N ASN A 10 -50.16 25.00 8.45
CA ASN A 10 -49.14 25.58 7.58
C ASN A 10 -49.50 27.02 7.15
N THR A 11 -48.52 27.92 6.93
CA THR A 11 -48.43 28.81 5.73
C THR A 11 -47.35 29.91 5.87
N ALA A 12 -46.32 29.75 5.04
CA ALA A 12 -45.68 30.72 4.13
C ALA A 12 -44.76 31.86 4.61
N TYR A 13 -43.99 32.25 3.60
CA TYR A 13 -42.68 32.87 3.51
C TYR A 13 -42.83 34.30 2.95
N ILE A 14 -42.18 35.28 3.61
CA ILE A 14 -41.41 36.48 3.15
C ILE A 14 -42.08 37.38 2.08
N PRO A 15 -42.15 38.74 2.27
CA PRO A 15 -40.95 39.59 2.11
C PRO A 15 -40.89 40.89 2.91
N THR A 16 -39.69 41.51 2.98
CA THR A 16 -39.45 42.92 2.57
C THR A 16 -38.03 43.42 2.91
N SER A 17 -37.28 43.66 1.82
CA SER A 17 -36.22 44.66 1.54
C SER A 17 -35.27 45.23 2.60
N MET A 18 -33.97 45.05 2.30
CA MET A 18 -32.89 46.05 2.18
C MET A 18 -33.01 47.38 2.95
N SER A 19 -32.02 47.68 3.80
CA SER A 19 -30.91 48.63 3.49
C SER A 19 -30.28 49.23 4.76
N ALA A 20 -28.95 49.32 4.72
CA ALA A 20 -28.07 50.24 5.45
C ALA A 20 -27.93 50.07 6.98
N GLY A 21 -26.76 49.59 7.38
CA GLY A 21 -26.25 49.66 8.74
C GLY A 21 -24.80 49.19 8.80
N GLU A 22 -23.87 50.13 8.63
CA GLU A 22 -22.44 49.96 8.80
C GLU A 22 -22.10 49.25 10.13
N GLY A 23 -21.25 48.22 10.03
CA GLY A 23 -20.86 47.39 11.17
C GLY A 23 -19.52 46.70 10.97
N ARG A 24 -18.47 47.52 10.77
CA ARG A 24 -17.18 47.40 11.45
C ARG A 24 -16.61 45.98 11.63
N GLY A 25 -15.72 45.62 10.69
CA GLY A 25 -14.47 44.89 10.91
C GLY A 25 -14.40 43.76 11.93
N THR A 26 -14.35 42.52 11.43
CA THR A 26 -13.52 41.46 12.01
C THR A 26 -12.41 41.11 11.01
N ARG A 27 -11.57 42.09 10.71
CA ARG A 27 -10.25 41.86 10.13
C ARG A 27 -9.43 41.13 11.18
N SER A 28 -9.41 39.80 11.09
CA SER A 28 -8.37 38.88 11.58
C SER A 28 -7.33 39.51 12.53
N THR A 29 -7.73 39.86 13.76
CA THR A 29 -6.78 40.14 14.85
C THR A 29 -6.43 38.82 15.53
N ALA A 30 -5.72 37.96 14.80
CA ALA A 30 -5.22 36.69 15.32
C ALA A 30 -3.77 36.47 14.88
N ALA A 31 -2.98 37.55 14.85
CA ALA A 31 -1.58 37.49 14.44
C ALA A 31 -0.79 38.66 15.03
N ASN A 32 -0.64 38.67 16.36
CA ASN A 32 0.54 39.22 17.05
C ASN A 32 0.33 39.13 18.57
N GLU A 33 0.26 37.90 19.10
CA GLU A 33 0.87 37.69 20.41
C GLU A 33 2.36 37.57 20.12
N GLU A 34 3.13 38.57 20.54
CA GLU A 34 4.59 38.59 20.35
C GLU A 34 5.17 37.38 21.08
N LEU A 35 5.61 36.38 20.31
CA LEU A 35 6.13 35.13 20.83
C LEU A 35 7.38 35.42 21.66
N SER A 36 7.48 34.78 22.83
CA SER A 36 8.71 34.90 23.62
C SER A 36 9.88 34.26 22.87
N ALA A 37 11.11 34.62 23.22
CA ALA A 37 12.31 33.96 22.67
C ALA A 37 12.31 32.43 22.94
N GLY A 38 11.65 31.99 24.01
CA GLY A 38 11.43 30.57 24.30
C GLY A 38 10.48 29.92 23.30
N ASP A 39 9.36 30.57 23.03
CA ASP A 39 8.35 30.09 22.08
C ASP A 39 8.90 30.04 20.65
N GLN A 40 9.72 31.02 20.26
CA GLN A 40 10.40 31.02 18.97
C GLN A 40 11.29 29.78 18.80
N ARG A 41 12.03 29.37 19.84
CA ARG A 41 12.87 28.16 19.80
C ARG A 41 12.04 26.88 19.70
N VAL A 42 10.89 26.83 20.38
CA VAL A 42 9.95 25.70 20.28
C VAL A 42 9.43 25.60 18.86
N LEU A 43 8.97 26.72 18.29
CA LEU A 43 8.44 26.82 16.95
C LEU A 43 9.46 26.35 15.89
N GLU A 44 10.72 26.78 15.99
CA GLU A 44 11.76 26.35 15.04
C GLU A 44 12.06 24.85 15.12
N ARG A 45 12.05 24.25 16.32
CA ARG A 45 12.18 22.79 16.47
C ARG A 45 11.00 22.04 15.84
N LEU A 46 9.77 22.53 16.06
CA LEU A 46 8.57 21.92 15.48
C LEU A 46 8.57 22.00 13.95
N LYS A 47 8.94 23.15 13.38
CA LYS A 47 9.09 23.32 11.93
C LYS A 47 10.15 22.38 11.35
N GLN A 48 11.30 22.25 12.03
CA GLN A 48 12.36 21.35 11.59
C GLN A 48 11.85 19.91 11.57
N ARG A 49 11.22 19.46 12.64
CA ARG A 49 10.69 18.10 12.74
C ARG A 49 9.56 17.82 11.74
N ASP A 50 8.68 18.79 11.50
CA ASP A 50 7.63 18.66 10.48
C ASP A 50 8.21 18.46 9.08
N ARG A 51 9.26 19.20 8.73
CA ARG A 51 9.96 19.00 7.45
C ARG A 51 10.59 17.61 7.36
N GLU A 52 11.28 17.17 8.41
CA GLU A 52 11.92 15.85 8.47
C GLU A 52 10.90 14.72 8.31
N VAL A 53 9.81 14.76 9.10
CA VAL A 53 8.74 13.76 9.05
C VAL A 53 8.11 13.73 7.67
N ARG A 54 7.77 14.88 7.08
CA ARG A 54 7.18 14.90 5.73
C ARG A 54 8.12 14.36 4.68
N ALA A 55 9.41 14.70 4.76
CA ALA A 55 10.41 14.17 3.86
C ALA A 55 10.57 12.65 4.01
N HIS A 56 10.52 12.14 5.25
CA HIS A 56 10.54 10.71 5.57
C HIS A 56 9.38 9.99 4.89
N GLU A 57 8.14 10.42 5.15
CA GLU A 57 6.97 9.77 4.55
C GLU A 57 6.93 9.91 3.03
N GLN A 58 7.36 11.06 2.50
CA GLN A 58 7.41 11.28 1.06
C GLN A 58 8.41 10.35 0.36
N ALA A 59 9.52 9.99 1.02
CA ALA A 59 10.48 9.03 0.49
C ALA A 59 9.83 7.66 0.31
N HIS A 60 9.10 7.17 1.30
CA HIS A 60 8.33 5.92 1.18
C HIS A 60 7.34 5.96 0.02
N VAL A 61 6.53 7.02 -0.08
CA VAL A 61 5.53 7.14 -1.16
C VAL A 61 6.19 7.17 -2.54
N SER A 62 7.30 7.91 -2.67
CA SER A 62 7.99 8.07 -3.96
C SER A 62 8.52 6.76 -4.53
N VAL A 63 8.96 5.84 -3.67
CA VAL A 63 9.47 4.51 -4.08
C VAL A 63 8.34 3.50 -4.14
N GLY A 64 7.40 3.55 -3.20
CA GLY A 64 6.36 2.54 -3.03
C GLY A 64 5.34 2.50 -4.15
N GLY A 65 4.93 3.67 -4.67
CA GLY A 65 3.95 3.73 -5.77
C GLY A 65 2.71 2.89 -5.49
N SER A 66 2.51 1.83 -6.29
CA SER A 66 1.36 0.92 -6.18
C SER A 66 1.35 0.03 -4.93
N LEU A 67 2.44 -0.07 -4.18
CA LEU A 67 2.49 -0.81 -2.92
C LEU A 67 1.89 -0.03 -1.75
N ILE A 68 1.67 1.28 -1.90
CA ILE A 68 1.15 2.12 -0.84
C ILE A 68 -0.37 1.95 -0.76
N LEU A 69 -0.85 1.36 0.34
CA LEU A 69 -2.28 1.10 0.56
C LEU A 69 -3.04 2.37 0.92
N SER A 70 -2.39 3.27 1.65
CA SER A 70 -2.92 4.56 2.06
C SER A 70 -1.81 5.61 2.06
N GLY A 71 -2.17 6.86 1.74
CA GLY A 71 -1.22 7.96 1.79
C GLY A 71 -0.65 8.18 3.20
N PRO A 72 0.38 9.05 3.34
CA PRO A 72 1.00 9.35 4.62
C PRO A 72 -0.01 9.75 5.68
N ASN A 73 0.08 9.11 6.84
CA ASN A 73 -0.64 9.50 8.04
C ASN A 73 0.33 10.27 8.93
N TYR A 74 -0.15 11.35 9.55
CA TYR A 74 0.71 12.21 10.38
C TYR A 74 0.12 12.36 11.77
N THR A 75 1.00 12.32 12.76
CA THR A 75 0.70 12.72 14.14
C THR A 75 1.17 14.16 14.35
N TYR A 76 0.31 15.00 14.89
CA TYR A 76 0.55 16.44 15.00
C TYR A 76 0.76 16.90 16.45
N GLN A 77 1.56 17.96 16.60
CA GLN A 77 1.66 18.76 17.80
C GLN A 77 1.32 20.22 17.48
N THR A 78 0.48 20.84 18.31
CA THR A 78 0.15 22.26 18.19
C THR A 78 1.27 23.11 18.77
N GLY A 79 1.79 24.04 17.97
CA GLY A 79 2.81 25.01 18.38
C GLY A 79 2.24 26.18 19.20
N PRO A 80 3.11 27.02 19.78
CA PRO A 80 2.71 28.22 20.52
C PRO A 80 1.99 29.26 19.65
N ASP A 81 2.12 29.15 18.32
CA ASP A 81 1.39 29.90 17.30
C ASP A 81 0.00 29.32 16.98
N LYS A 82 -0.46 28.31 17.74
CA LYS A 82 -1.75 27.61 17.58
C LYS A 82 -1.87 26.86 16.24
N ARG A 83 -0.75 26.56 15.57
CA ARG A 83 -0.71 25.79 14.30
C ARG A 83 -0.21 24.35 14.53
N PRO A 84 -0.73 23.35 13.79
CA PRO A 84 -0.26 21.97 13.90
C PRO A 84 1.03 21.76 13.10
N TYR A 85 1.94 20.97 13.67
CA TYR A 85 3.21 20.53 13.08
C TYR A 85 3.33 19.01 13.18
N ALA A 86 3.71 18.32 12.10
CA ALA A 86 3.89 16.87 12.11
C ALA A 86 5.12 16.50 12.95
N ILE A 87 4.93 15.61 13.92
CA ILE A 87 6.00 15.13 14.82
C ILE A 87 6.28 13.64 14.66
N GLY A 88 5.44 12.96 13.88
CA GLY A 88 5.61 11.58 13.43
C GLY A 88 4.69 11.33 12.23
N GLY A 89 5.00 10.29 11.47
CA GLY A 89 4.18 9.84 10.38
C GLY A 89 4.39 8.36 10.11
N GLU A 90 3.51 7.79 9.30
CA GLU A 90 3.67 6.44 8.77
C GLU A 90 3.01 6.30 7.39
N VAL A 91 3.56 5.40 6.58
CA VAL A 91 3.03 4.99 5.28
C VAL A 91 2.81 3.48 5.30
N THR A 92 1.58 3.05 5.00
CA THR A 92 1.24 1.63 5.00
C THR A 92 1.66 0.98 3.68
N ILE A 93 2.62 0.05 3.75
CA ILE A 93 3.11 -0.73 2.62
C ILE A 93 2.39 -2.08 2.60
N ASP A 94 1.91 -2.50 1.42
CA ASP A 94 1.36 -3.83 1.22
C ASP A 94 2.46 -4.89 1.28
N THR A 95 2.50 -5.63 2.39
CA THR A 95 3.44 -6.74 2.62
C THR A 95 2.80 -8.12 2.39
N SER A 96 1.72 -8.20 1.61
CA SER A 96 1.15 -9.48 1.22
C SER A 96 1.93 -10.13 0.07
N PRO A 97 2.01 -11.48 0.00
CA PRO A 97 2.52 -12.17 -1.18
C PRO A 97 1.73 -11.82 -2.46
N ALA A 98 2.34 -12.05 -3.62
CA ALA A 98 1.66 -11.95 -4.91
C ALA A 98 0.97 -13.28 -5.28
N ARG A 99 0.53 -13.44 -6.54
CA ARG A 99 -0.22 -14.64 -6.95
C ARG A 99 0.68 -15.84 -7.20
N THR A 100 1.91 -15.62 -7.65
CA THR A 100 2.91 -16.66 -7.86
C THR A 100 4.17 -16.39 -7.05
N ALA A 101 5.02 -17.40 -6.91
CA ALA A 101 6.30 -17.25 -6.21
C ALA A 101 7.24 -16.29 -6.95
N GLU A 102 7.28 -16.28 -8.28
CA GLU A 102 8.07 -15.32 -9.07
C GLU A 102 7.60 -13.89 -8.87
N GLU A 103 6.30 -13.66 -8.94
CA GLU A 103 5.72 -12.34 -8.68
C GLU A 103 6.00 -11.89 -7.25
N THR A 104 5.93 -12.82 -6.29
CA THR A 104 6.20 -12.55 -4.88
C THR A 104 7.66 -12.15 -4.66
N LEU A 105 8.60 -12.80 -5.35
CA LEU A 105 10.01 -12.45 -5.28
C LEU A 105 10.28 -11.01 -5.77
N VAL A 106 9.65 -10.60 -6.87
CA VAL A 106 9.75 -9.23 -7.39
C VAL A 106 9.08 -8.24 -6.45
N LYS A 107 7.87 -8.57 -5.96
CA LYS A 107 7.12 -7.73 -5.01
C LYS A 107 7.90 -7.54 -3.71
N ALA A 108 8.51 -8.59 -3.16
CA ALA A 108 9.32 -8.55 -1.95
C ALA A 108 10.51 -7.61 -2.09
N ASP A 109 11.23 -7.64 -3.22
CA ASP A 109 12.33 -6.70 -3.46
C ASP A 109 11.83 -5.25 -3.53
N HIS A 110 10.67 -5.00 -4.15
CA HIS A 110 10.06 -3.66 -4.18
C HIS A 110 9.60 -3.19 -2.80
N ILE A 111 9.00 -4.07 -1.98
CA ILE A 111 8.64 -3.78 -0.57
C ILE A 111 9.90 -3.38 0.21
N ARG A 112 10.98 -4.16 0.08
CA ARG A 112 12.25 -3.92 0.78
C ARG A 112 12.84 -2.56 0.42
N ARG A 113 12.89 -2.22 -0.88
CA ARG A 113 13.38 -0.92 -1.35
C ARG A 113 12.51 0.23 -0.84
N THR A 114 11.20 0.03 -0.81
CA THR A 114 10.24 1.03 -0.31
C THR A 114 10.41 1.29 1.18
N ALA A 115 10.57 0.23 1.96
CA ALA A 115 10.80 0.34 3.40
C ALA A 115 12.14 1.01 3.70
N LEU A 116 13.19 0.75 2.92
CA LEU A 116 14.50 1.37 3.11
C LEU A 116 14.69 2.68 2.33
N ALA A 117 13.61 3.28 1.80
CA ALA A 117 13.69 4.47 0.97
C ALA A 117 14.16 5.75 1.70
N PRO A 118 13.74 6.03 2.95
CA PRO A 118 14.26 7.17 3.69
C PRO A 118 15.76 7.02 3.97
N ALA A 119 16.48 8.14 4.05
CA ALA A 119 17.91 8.15 4.37
C ALA A 119 18.23 7.60 5.77
N ASP A 120 17.31 7.80 6.72
CA ASP A 120 17.36 7.23 8.07
C ASP A 120 16.09 6.41 8.33
N PRO A 121 16.01 5.15 7.87
CA PRO A 121 14.82 4.33 8.03
C PRO A 121 14.58 4.03 9.50
N SER A 122 13.32 4.11 9.94
CA SER A 122 12.93 3.84 11.33
C SER A 122 13.09 2.36 11.70
N PRO A 123 13.02 2.00 13.00
CA PRO A 123 12.99 0.59 13.39
C PRO A 123 11.85 -0.21 12.75
N GLN A 124 10.68 0.40 12.56
CA GLN A 124 9.52 -0.23 11.91
C GLN A 124 9.80 -0.48 10.42
N ASP A 125 10.39 0.49 9.74
CA ASP A 125 10.78 0.35 8.33
C ASP A 125 11.76 -0.81 8.13
N ARG A 126 12.75 -0.93 9.02
CA ARG A 126 13.69 -2.05 8.99
C ARG A 126 13.02 -3.40 9.25
N GLN A 127 11.99 -3.45 10.09
CA GLN A 127 11.20 -4.67 10.30
C GLN A 127 10.42 -5.07 9.03
N VAL A 128 9.82 -4.10 8.33
CA VAL A 128 9.15 -4.35 7.04
C VAL A 128 10.14 -4.87 6.00
N ALA A 129 11.34 -4.27 5.93
CA ALA A 129 12.40 -4.73 5.04
C ALA A 129 12.84 -6.17 5.37
N ALA A 130 13.03 -6.50 6.65
CA ALA A 130 13.35 -7.86 7.08
C ALA A 130 12.23 -8.86 6.75
N LYS A 131 10.97 -8.47 6.89
CA LYS A 131 9.83 -9.31 6.50
C LYS A 131 9.82 -9.57 4.99
N ALA A 132 10.17 -8.56 4.19
CA ALA A 132 10.32 -8.72 2.75
C ALA A 132 11.47 -9.66 2.38
N ASP A 133 12.61 -9.61 3.10
CA ASP A 133 13.72 -10.56 2.92
C ASP A 133 13.29 -12.01 3.22
N SER A 134 12.48 -12.23 4.27
CA SER A 134 11.88 -13.55 4.54
C SER A 134 10.96 -14.00 3.41
N MET A 135 10.08 -13.12 2.93
CA MET A 135 9.16 -13.41 1.83
C MET A 135 9.90 -13.77 0.53
N ALA A 136 10.98 -13.05 0.21
CA ALA A 136 11.83 -13.36 -0.94
C ALA A 136 12.51 -14.73 -0.80
N SER A 137 12.90 -15.10 0.42
CA SER A 137 13.53 -16.40 0.70
C SER A 137 12.54 -17.55 0.56
N GLU A 138 11.33 -17.38 1.09
CA GLU A 138 10.22 -18.34 0.93
C GLU A 138 9.86 -18.55 -0.54
N ALA A 139 9.67 -17.46 -1.30
CA ALA A 139 9.37 -17.51 -2.72
C ALA A 139 10.46 -18.24 -3.53
N ARG A 140 11.75 -18.05 -3.22
CA ARG A 140 12.85 -18.77 -3.90
C ARG A 140 12.80 -20.28 -3.65
N LEU A 141 12.39 -20.70 -2.44
CA LEU A 141 12.24 -22.12 -2.14
C LEU A 141 11.08 -22.73 -2.94
N GLU A 142 9.96 -22.00 -3.07
CA GLU A 142 8.80 -22.42 -3.84
C GLU A 142 9.11 -22.54 -5.33
N ILE A 143 9.76 -21.55 -5.94
CA ILE A 143 10.22 -21.59 -7.36
C ILE A 143 11.08 -22.83 -7.62
N ASN A 144 11.97 -23.18 -6.68
CA ASN A 144 12.82 -24.35 -6.83
C ASN A 144 12.04 -25.66 -6.68
N ALA A 145 11.05 -25.70 -5.78
CA ALA A 145 10.18 -26.86 -5.61
C ALA A 145 9.31 -27.10 -6.84
N GLU A 146 8.73 -26.05 -7.43
CA GLU A 146 7.93 -26.13 -8.65
C GLU A 146 8.75 -26.65 -9.84
N ARG A 147 9.98 -26.15 -10.02
CA ARG A 147 10.90 -26.64 -11.06
C ARG A 147 11.28 -28.12 -10.93
N ASN A 148 11.37 -28.62 -9.70
CA ASN A 148 11.71 -30.02 -9.42
C ASN A 148 10.47 -30.94 -9.38
N GLY A 149 9.29 -30.36 -9.19
CA GLY A 149 8.00 -31.04 -9.05
C GLY A 149 7.18 -31.10 -10.34
N GLU A 150 7.66 -30.52 -11.44
CA GLU A 150 7.07 -30.68 -12.77
C GLU A 150 7.48 -32.07 -13.31
N PRO A 151 6.61 -33.11 -13.29
CA PRO A 151 6.90 -34.32 -14.04
C PRO A 151 6.97 -33.91 -15.52
N ASP A 152 8.11 -34.15 -16.16
CA ASP A 152 8.28 -33.98 -17.60
C ASP A 152 7.26 -34.89 -18.31
N ASN A 153 6.07 -34.34 -18.55
CA ASN A 153 5.00 -34.94 -19.35
C ASN A 153 5.31 -34.79 -20.86
N ARG A 154 6.58 -34.55 -21.21
CA ARG A 154 7.11 -34.98 -22.49
C ARG A 154 7.14 -36.49 -22.41
N ALA A 155 6.21 -37.13 -23.12
CA ALA A 155 6.14 -38.57 -23.29
C ALA A 155 7.54 -39.17 -23.18
N SER A 156 7.78 -39.92 -22.10
CA SER A 156 9.09 -40.50 -21.83
C SER A 156 9.60 -41.13 -23.14
N PRO A 157 10.87 -40.90 -23.56
CA PRO A 157 11.39 -41.50 -24.79
C PRO A 157 11.14 -43.01 -24.85
N LEU A 158 11.07 -43.65 -23.66
CA LEU A 158 10.69 -45.05 -23.47
C LEU A 158 9.21 -45.34 -23.76
N GLN A 159 8.28 -44.45 -23.43
CA GLN A 159 6.86 -44.56 -23.76
C GLN A 159 6.63 -44.42 -25.27
N ALA A 160 7.27 -43.41 -25.89
CA ALA A 160 7.22 -43.21 -27.33
C ALA A 160 7.88 -44.36 -28.11
N LEU A 161 8.90 -45.01 -27.55
CA LEU A 161 9.49 -46.24 -28.11
C LEU A 161 8.59 -47.46 -27.93
N PHE A 162 7.90 -47.59 -26.79
CA PHE A 162 7.01 -48.71 -26.51
C PHE A 162 5.78 -48.71 -27.41
N ASP A 163 5.15 -47.55 -27.62
CA ASP A 163 4.01 -47.41 -28.54
C ASP A 163 4.42 -47.71 -30.00
N ARG A 164 5.66 -47.40 -30.38
CA ARG A 164 6.21 -47.70 -31.72
C ARG A 164 6.51 -49.17 -31.95
N ILE A 165 6.74 -49.95 -30.88
CA ILE A 165 6.94 -51.40 -30.95
C ILE A 165 5.59 -52.14 -31.04
N ASN A 166 4.54 -51.60 -30.43
CA ASN A 166 3.20 -52.21 -30.47
C ASN A 166 2.43 -51.98 -31.78
N ASP A 167 2.89 -51.06 -32.64
CA ASP A 167 2.27 -50.77 -33.95
C ASP A 167 2.94 -51.50 -35.13
N LEU A 168 3.75 -52.53 -34.86
CA LEU A 168 4.30 -53.40 -35.91
C LEU A 168 3.19 -54.31 -36.47
N PRO A 169 2.88 -54.26 -37.78
CA PRO A 169 1.94 -55.20 -38.38
C PRO A 169 2.48 -56.63 -38.22
N PRO A 170 1.62 -57.62 -37.95
CA PRO A 170 2.07 -59.00 -37.82
C PRO A 170 2.76 -59.41 -39.12
N ALA A 171 4.02 -59.83 -39.00
CA ALA A 171 4.78 -60.38 -40.12
C ALA A 171 3.98 -61.54 -40.70
N GLY A 172 3.39 -61.31 -41.87
CA GLY A 172 2.67 -62.33 -42.63
C GLY A 172 3.60 -63.51 -42.89
N GLY A 173 3.29 -64.63 -42.25
CA GLY A 173 3.87 -65.93 -42.59
C GLY A 173 3.36 -66.35 -43.96
N MET A 174 4.13 -66.07 -45.00
CA MET A 174 4.00 -66.69 -46.31
C MET A 174 5.16 -67.68 -46.43
N ILE A 175 4.92 -68.92 -46.04
CA ILE A 175 5.81 -70.06 -46.34
C ILE A 175 5.11 -70.82 -47.48
N ASP A 176 5.40 -70.47 -48.72
CA ASP A 176 5.10 -71.33 -49.87
C ASP A 176 6.42 -71.94 -50.36
N THR A 177 6.62 -73.20 -49.98
CA THR A 177 7.69 -74.06 -50.50
C THR A 177 7.33 -74.57 -51.90
N TYR A 178 8.33 -74.55 -52.77
CA TYR A 178 8.34 -74.98 -54.17
C TYR A 178 8.02 -76.47 -54.42
N ALA A 179 7.60 -76.72 -55.67
CA ALA A 179 7.63 -77.96 -56.47
C ALA A 179 6.31 -78.73 -56.64
#